data_AF-A0A1E7J3R7-F1
#
_entry.id   AF-A0A1E7J3R7-F1
#
_cell.length_a   1.000
_cell.length_b   1.000
_cell.length_c   1.000
_cell.angle_alpha   90.00
_cell.angle_beta   90.00
_cell.angle_gamma   90.00
#
_symmetry.space_group_name_H-M   'P 1'
#
loop_
_entity.id
_entity.type
_entity.pdbx_description
1 polymer ?
#
loop_
_entity_poly.entity_id
_entity_poly.type
_entity_poly.pdbx_seq_one_letter_code
_entity_poly.pdbx_strand_id
1 'polypeptide(L)'
;MTDIKINVYDSSTHKGNSLFCLFNLPEGSRVLIVGESLAEWKQYFRSACFCTRTVKIGSGWNNFHIILFHPCRNSSKQLISQDISKLKALLAPNGYLLCLVKNF
;
A
#
# COMPACT_ATOMS: atom_id res chain seq x y z
N MET A 1 4.31 14.84 -13.07
CA MET A 1 3.58 14.92 -11.78
C MET A 1 2.68 13.71 -11.71
N THR A 2 2.94 12.76 -10.81
CA THR A 2 2.10 11.57 -10.68
C THR A 2 0.98 11.91 -9.69
N ASP A 3 -0.24 12.05 -10.18
CA ASP A 3 -1.43 12.31 -9.36
C ASP A 3 -1.64 11.18 -8.36
N ILE A 4 -1.64 11.53 -7.07
CA ILE A 4 -1.93 10.58 -6.00
C ILE A 4 -3.44 10.61 -5.80
N LYS A 5 -4.14 9.63 -6.37
CA LYS A 5 -5.56 9.41 -6.08
C LYS A 5 -5.69 8.63 -4.77
N ILE A 6 -6.12 9.31 -3.71
CA ILE A 6 -6.48 8.68 -2.44
C ILE A 6 -7.94 8.25 -2.53
N ASN A 7 -8.18 6.95 -2.64
CA ASN A 7 -9.52 6.38 -2.58
C ASN A 7 -9.66 5.61 -1.27
N VAL A 8 -10.73 5.90 -0.53
CA VAL A 8 -11.10 5.20 0.72
C VAL A 8 -11.98 4.02 0.35
N TYR A 9 -11.57 2.80 0.73
CA TYR A 9 -12.32 1.58 0.45
C TYR A 9 -12.82 0.93 1.74
N ASP A 10 -14.07 0.49 1.71
CA ASP A 10 -14.63 -0.40 2.73
C ASP A 10 -14.09 -1.82 2.50
N SER A 11 -13.38 -2.36 3.48
CA SER A 11 -12.75 -3.68 3.43
C SER A 11 -13.74 -4.84 3.35
N SER A 12 -15.03 -4.60 3.62
CA SER A 12 -16.07 -5.64 3.64
C SER A 12 -16.54 -6.12 2.26
N THR A 13 -16.24 -5.38 1.19
CA THR A 13 -16.81 -5.64 -0.16
C THR A 13 -15.80 -6.05 -1.24
N HIS A 14 -14.49 -5.86 -1.00
CA HIS A 14 -13.47 -6.00 -2.05
C HIS A 14 -12.43 -7.08 -1.66
N LYS A 15 -12.61 -8.31 -2.16
CA LYS A 15 -11.57 -9.36 -2.09
C LYS A 15 -10.35 -8.92 -2.89
N GLY A 16 -9.12 -9.24 -2.46
CA GLY A 16 -7.88 -8.65 -3.01
C GLY A 16 -7.73 -8.63 -4.55
N ASN A 17 -8.32 -9.60 -5.27
CA ASN A 17 -8.36 -9.62 -6.74
C ASN A 17 -9.12 -8.42 -7.37
N SER A 18 -10.14 -7.89 -6.68
CA SER A 18 -10.93 -6.75 -7.16
C SER A 18 -10.14 -5.45 -7.22
N LEU A 19 -9.06 -5.30 -6.44
CA LEU A 19 -8.19 -4.12 -6.49
C LEU A 19 -7.36 -4.05 -7.77
N PHE A 20 -6.90 -5.19 -8.32
CA PHE A 20 -6.21 -5.18 -9.61
C PHE A 20 -7.13 -4.77 -10.76
N CYS A 21 -8.36 -5.30 -10.78
CA CYS A 21 -9.37 -4.92 -11.75
C CYS A 21 -9.71 -3.43 -11.65
N LEU A 22 -9.88 -2.92 -10.42
CA LEU A 22 -10.22 -1.52 -10.18
C LEU A 22 -9.16 -0.54 -10.69
N PHE A 23 -7.88 -0.92 -10.61
CA PHE A 23 -6.76 -0.12 -11.08
C PHE A 23 -6.30 -0.48 -12.50
N ASN A 24 -7.02 -1.36 -13.19
CA ASN A 24 -6.69 -1.86 -14.53
C ASN A 24 -5.24 -2.36 -14.64
N LEU A 25 -4.81 -3.14 -13.63
CA LEU A 25 -3.45 -3.64 -13.53
C LEU A 25 -3.32 -5.06 -14.11
N PRO A 26 -2.20 -5.40 -14.75
CA PRO A 26 -2.00 -6.71 -15.36
C PRO A 26 -1.95 -7.82 -14.32
N GLU A 27 -2.30 -9.04 -14.75
CA GLU A 27 -2.14 -10.25 -13.95
C GLU A 27 -0.64 -10.42 -13.57
N GLY A 28 -0.36 -10.75 -12.31
CA GLY A 28 1.02 -10.79 -11.77
C GLY A 28 1.53 -9.46 -11.20
N SER A 29 0.68 -8.42 -11.13
CA SER A 29 1.03 -7.15 -10.49
C SER A 29 1.50 -7.33 -9.03
N ARG A 30 2.62 -6.67 -8.72
CA ARG A 30 3.25 -6.73 -7.39
C ARG A 30 2.56 -5.80 -6.41
N VAL A 31 2.22 -6.32 -5.23
CA VAL A 31 1.58 -5.58 -4.14
C VAL A 31 2.49 -5.57 -2.93
N LEU A 32 2.61 -4.41 -2.30
CA LEU A 32 3.23 -4.24 -0.99
C LEU A 32 2.18 -3.74 0.00
N ILE A 33 2.10 -4.38 1.17
CA ILE A 33 1.22 -3.96 2.25
C ILE A 33 2.06 -3.61 3.47
N VAL A 34 1.94 -2.35 3.91
CA VAL A 34 2.70 -1.78 5.02
C VAL A 34 1.76 -1.35 6.13
N GLY A 35 1.95 -1.85 7.35
CA GLY A 35 1.12 -1.47 8.51
C GLY A 35 1.20 -2.44 9.68
N GLU A 36 0.52 -2.13 10.78
CA GLU A 36 0.68 -2.89 12.05
C GLU A 36 -0.11 -4.20 12.09
N SER A 37 -1.33 -4.24 11.55
CA SER A 37 -2.19 -5.44 11.54
C SER A 37 -2.25 -6.06 10.15
N LEU A 38 -1.31 -6.95 9.84
CA LEU A 38 -1.18 -7.56 8.49
C LEU A 38 -1.85 -8.93 8.36
N ALA A 39 -2.22 -9.58 9.46
CA ALA A 39 -2.83 -10.91 9.44
C ALA A 39 -4.13 -10.92 8.61
N GLU A 40 -4.96 -9.89 8.78
CA GLU A 40 -6.19 -9.70 8.02
C GLU A 40 -5.94 -9.42 6.53
N TRP A 41 -4.82 -8.82 6.15
CA TRP A 41 -4.51 -8.57 4.74
C TRP A 41 -3.99 -9.81 4.02
N LYS A 42 -3.34 -10.73 4.73
CA LYS A 42 -2.80 -11.98 4.17
C LYS A 42 -3.88 -12.91 3.63
N GLN A 43 -5.09 -12.91 4.21
CA GLN A 43 -6.21 -13.69 3.68
C GLN A 43 -6.70 -13.15 2.32
N TYR A 44 -6.55 -11.85 2.06
CA TYR A 44 -6.99 -11.22 0.81
C TYR A 44 -5.89 -11.15 -0.25
N PHE A 45 -4.62 -11.01 0.16
CA PHE A 45 -3.46 -10.81 -0.71
C PHE A 45 -2.37 -11.85 -0.47
N ARG A 46 -2.64 -13.10 -0.82
CA ARG A 46 -1.71 -14.22 -0.56
C ARG A 46 -0.32 -14.04 -1.18
N SER A 47 -0.25 -13.39 -2.33
CA SER A 47 1.00 -13.17 -3.09
C SER A 47 1.64 -11.81 -2.84
N ALA A 48 1.10 -10.99 -1.92
CA ALA A 48 1.68 -9.68 -1.62
C ALA A 48 2.94 -9.80 -0.76
N CYS A 49 3.79 -8.78 -0.85
CA CYS A 49 4.85 -8.56 0.11
C CYS A 49 4.31 -7.79 1.32
N PHE A 50 4.73 -8.16 2.52
CA PHE A 50 4.19 -7.62 3.78
C PHE A 50 5.29 -7.01 4.62
N CYS A 51 5.05 -5.81 5.16
CA CYS A 51 6.02 -5.12 5.99
C CYS A 51 5.34 -4.40 7.17
N THR A 52 5.77 -4.66 8.40
CA THR A 52 5.08 -4.04 9.55
C THR A 52 5.36 -2.55 9.71
N ARG A 53 6.49 -2.08 9.18
CA ARG A 53 6.97 -0.70 9.31
C ARG A 53 7.82 -0.32 8.10
N THR A 54 7.66 0.91 7.60
CA THR A 54 8.36 1.43 6.42
C THR A 54 9.89 1.33 6.53
N VAL A 55 10.45 1.48 7.74
CA VAL A 55 11.91 1.39 7.98
C VAL A 55 12.51 0.02 7.65
N LYS A 56 11.71 -1.05 7.59
CA LYS A 56 12.19 -2.40 7.26
C LYS A 56 12.31 -2.65 5.75
N ILE A 57 11.94 -1.66 4.93
CA ILE A 57 12.02 -1.76 3.47
C ILE A 57 13.47 -1.52 3.04
N GLY A 58 14.09 -2.55 2.46
CA GLY A 58 15.46 -2.51 1.94
C GLY A 58 15.54 -2.08 0.48
N SER A 59 16.77 -1.91 -0.03
CA SER A 59 17.06 -1.44 -1.40
C SER A 59 16.50 -2.30 -2.53
N GLY A 60 16.23 -3.60 -2.30
CA GLY A 60 15.64 -4.50 -3.30
C GLY A 60 14.13 -4.39 -3.47
N TRP A 61 13.46 -3.54 -2.69
CA TRP A 61 12.00 -3.41 -2.72
C TRP A 61 11.60 -2.31 -3.70
N ASN A 62 11.44 -2.66 -4.97
CA ASN A 62 11.02 -1.71 -6.01
C ASN A 62 9.96 -2.33 -6.94
N ASN A 63 9.41 -1.52 -7.85
CA ASN A 63 8.46 -1.94 -8.88
C ASN A 63 7.16 -2.55 -8.33
N PHE A 64 6.61 -1.97 -7.26
CA PHE A 64 5.28 -2.30 -6.78
C PHE A 64 4.21 -1.51 -7.54
N HIS A 65 3.17 -2.21 -7.99
CA HIS A 65 2.05 -1.63 -8.73
C HIS A 65 0.99 -1.08 -7.77
N ILE A 66 0.85 -1.71 -6.60
CA ILE A 66 0.03 -1.21 -5.50
C ILE A 66 0.86 -1.24 -4.23
N ILE A 67 0.84 -0.14 -3.49
CA ILE A 67 1.29 -0.08 -2.10
C ILE A 67 0.09 0.31 -1.24
N LEU A 68 -0.31 -0.58 -0.34
CA LEU A 68 -1.28 -0.29 0.71
C LEU A 68 -0.52 0.12 1.96
N PHE A 69 -0.66 1.38 2.37
CA PHE A 69 0.01 1.94 3.53
C PHE A 69 -1.00 2.29 4.61
N HIS A 70 -0.96 1.57 5.72
CA HIS A 70 -1.72 1.87 6.92
C HIS A 70 -0.75 2.42 7.99
N PRO A 71 -0.65 3.75 8.14
CA PRO A 71 0.23 4.36 9.14
C PRO A 71 -0.20 3.96 10.56
N CYS A 72 0.78 3.84 11.47
CA CYS A 72 0.51 3.58 12.88
C CYS A 72 -0.41 4.67 13.46
N ARG A 73 -1.32 4.29 14.39
CA ARG A 73 -2.34 5.20 14.95
C ARG A 73 -1.78 6.49 15.55
N ASN A 74 -0.55 6.45 16.05
CA ASN A 74 0.10 7.58 16.73
C ASN A 74 1.19 8.24 15.87
N SER A 75 1.25 7.94 14.57
CA SER A 75 2.23 8.57 13.68
C SER A 75 1.92 10.04 13.47
N SER A 76 2.91 10.91 13.66
CA SER A 76 2.79 12.33 13.34
C SER A 76 2.64 12.54 11.83
N LYS A 77 2.03 13.66 11.42
CA LYS A 77 1.94 14.04 9.99
C LYS A 77 3.30 14.04 9.29
N GLN A 78 4.35 14.45 10.01
CA GLN A 78 5.71 14.48 9.48
C GLN A 78 6.27 13.07 9.23
N LEU A 79 6.06 12.14 10.15
CA LEU A 79 6.46 10.73 9.97
C LEU A 79 5.69 10.08 8.82
N ILE A 80 4.38 10.31 8.74
CA ILE A 80 3.54 9.82 7.63
C ILE A 80 4.06 10.36 6.30
N SER A 81 4.41 11.65 6.24
CA SER A 81 4.94 12.26 5.01
C SER A 81 6.30 11.67 4.61
N GLN A 82 7.19 11.40 5.58
CA GLN A 82 8.48 10.75 5.31
C GLN A 82 8.29 9.33 4.79
N ASP A 83 7.37 8.58 5.38
CA ASP A 83 7.03 7.23 4.95
C ASP A 83 6.43 7.22 3.54
N ILE A 84 5.49 8.12 3.25
CA ILE A 84 4.92 8.28 1.90
C ILE A 84 6.02 8.56 0.87
N SER A 85 6.99 9.43 1.17
CA SER A 85 8.11 9.71 0.27
C SER A 85 8.97 8.47 0.00
N LYS A 86 9.24 7.66 1.03
CA LYS A 86 9.97 6.39 0.87
C LYS A 86 9.17 5.39 0.04
N LEU A 87 7.87 5.25 0.30
CA LEU A 87 7.01 4.31 -0.40
C LEU A 87 6.82 4.68 -1.87
N LYS A 88 6.73 5.97 -2.20
CA LYS A 88 6.70 6.44 -3.59
C LYS A 88 7.90 5.99 -4.40
N ALA A 89 9.08 5.95 -3.80
CA ALA A 89 10.30 5.48 -4.47
C ALA A 89 10.27 3.99 -4.84
N LEU A 90 9.32 3.22 -4.30
CA LEU A 90 9.18 1.79 -4.57
C LEU A 90 8.14 1.50 -5.66
N LEU A 91 7.38 2.52 -6.10
CA LEU A 91 6.32 2.34 -7.09
C LEU A 91 6.90 2.07 -8.48
N ALA A 92 6.26 1.16 -9.21
CA ALA A 92 6.46 1.01 -10.64
C ALA A 92 6.01 2.28 -11.39
N PRO A 93 6.44 2.50 -12.65
CA PRO A 93 5.84 3.50 -13.52
C PRO A 93 4.33 3.21 -13.62
N ASN A 94 3.49 4.14 -13.14
CA ASN A 94 2.02 4.00 -12.98
C ASN A 94 1.54 3.19 -11.75
N GLY A 95 2.40 2.99 -10.75
CA GLY A 95 2.00 2.39 -9.48
C GLY A 95 1.12 3.32 -8.64
N TYR A 96 0.28 2.72 -7.81
CA TYR A 96 -0.63 3.41 -6.89
C TYR A 96 -0.18 3.25 -5.44
N LEU A 97 -0.12 4.34 -4.70
CA LEU A 97 0.04 4.35 -3.25
C LEU A 97 -1.30 4.73 -2.61
N LEU A 98 -1.87 3.80 -1.87
CA LEU A 98 -3.10 4.01 -1.10
C LEU A 98 -2.74 4.16 0.37
N CYS A 99 -2.93 5.37 0.90
CA CYS A 99 -2.79 5.62 2.33
C CYS A 99 -4.13 5.41 3.02
N LEU A 100 -4.23 4.36 3.83
CA LEU A 100 -5.41 4.01 4.61
C LEU A 100 -5.34 4.74 5.95
N VAL A 101 -5.80 5.99 5.97
CA VAL A 101 -5.93 6.76 7.21
C VAL A 101 -7.31 6.51 7.78
N LYS A 102 -7.39 5.93 8.98
CA LYS A 102 -8.66 5.86 9.71
C LYS A 102 -8.99 7.29 10.16
N ASN A 103 -10.09 7.86 9.66
CA ASN A 103 -10.59 9.13 10.19
C ASN A 103 -10.90 8.93 11.68
N PHE A 104 -10.29 9.75 12.53
CA PHE A 104 -10.57 9.83 13.96
C PHE A 104 -11.82 10.68 14.18
#